data_AF-A0A7Y2UYE7-F1
#
_entry.id   AF-A0A7Y2UYE7-F1
#
_cell.length_a   1.000
_cell.length_b   1.000
_cell.length_c   1.000
_cell.angle_alpha   90.00
_cell.angle_beta   90.00
_cell.angle_gamma   90.00
#
_symmetry.space_group_name_H-M   'P 1'
#
loop_
_entity.id
_entity.type
_entity.pdbx_description
1 polymer ?
#
loop_
_entity_poly.entity_id
_entity_poly.type
_entity_poly.pdbx_seq_one_letter_code
_entity_poly.pdbx_strand_id
1 'polypeptide(L)'
;MSSFSRQITAAFLSTQPLWTRQQFGIEQFIFPEINLEEVQEFPIPSRMRLGHKMELVFNAAMEKQSSYELIERNIVIQRGNRTLGELDFLLRDTSDNSLIHLELTYKFYLIDNEISEPIYRLVGPNRRDMFYT
;
A
#
# COMPACT_ATOMS: atom_id res chain seq x y z
N MET A 1 14.45 0.94 -22.64
CA MET A 1 13.21 1.48 -22.04
C MET A 1 13.08 0.83 -20.67
N SER A 2 12.80 1.59 -19.60
CA SER A 2 12.56 1.01 -18.27
C SER A 2 11.36 0.08 -18.33
N SER A 3 11.45 -1.09 -17.70
CA SER A 3 10.31 -2.02 -17.55
C SER A 3 9.13 -1.33 -16.85
N PHE A 4 7.91 -1.86 -17.08
CA PHE A 4 6.71 -1.34 -16.44
C PHE A 4 6.77 -1.47 -14.91
N SER A 5 7.32 -2.58 -14.39
CA SER A 5 7.52 -2.81 -12.95
C SER A 5 8.40 -1.75 -12.32
N ARG A 6 9.52 -1.38 -12.95
CA ARG A 6 10.37 -0.29 -12.44
C ARG A 6 9.66 1.07 -12.46
N GLN A 7 8.90 1.38 -13.53
CA GLN A 7 8.16 2.64 -13.61
C GLN A 7 7.09 2.75 -12.52
N ILE A 8 6.33 1.68 -12.28
CA ILE A 8 5.26 1.70 -11.27
C ILE A 8 5.82 1.70 -9.84
N THR A 9 6.96 1.04 -9.59
CA THR A 9 7.67 1.15 -8.30
C THR A 9 8.14 2.59 -8.04
N ALA A 10 8.70 3.26 -9.05
CA ALA A 10 9.07 4.68 -8.91
C ALA A 10 7.86 5.58 -8.59
N ALA A 11 6.72 5.33 -9.25
CA ALA A 11 5.48 6.06 -8.97
C ALA A 11 4.96 5.78 -7.55
N PHE A 12 5.01 4.54 -7.10
CA PHE A 12 4.62 4.15 -5.74
C PHE A 12 5.47 4.87 -4.69
N LEU A 13 6.81 4.83 -4.81
CA LEU A 13 7.73 5.47 -3.87
C LEU A 13 7.63 7.01 -3.84
N SER A 14 7.15 7.63 -4.93
CA SER A 14 6.91 9.07 -4.99
C SER A 14 5.50 9.49 -4.57
N THR A 15 4.61 8.52 -4.30
CA THR A 15 3.24 8.79 -3.83
C THR A 15 3.28 9.30 -2.39
N GLN A 16 2.66 10.46 -2.15
CA GLN A 16 2.54 11.01 -0.80
C GLN A 16 1.58 10.15 0.06
N PRO A 17 1.85 9.98 1.36
CA PRO A 17 0.96 9.22 2.22
C PRO A 17 -0.39 9.94 2.40
N LEU A 18 -1.46 9.18 2.63
CA LEU A 18 -2.81 9.73 2.85
C LEU A 18 -2.91 10.56 4.14
N TRP A 19 -2.11 10.23 5.15
CA TRP A 19 -1.97 10.99 6.39
C TRP A 19 -0.53 10.90 6.91
N THR A 20 -0.19 11.72 7.91
CA THR A 20 1.08 11.63 8.62
C THR A 20 0.81 11.28 10.08
N ARG A 21 1.78 10.63 10.74
CA ARG A 21 1.69 10.18 12.14
C ARG A 21 0.58 9.15 12.36
N GLN A 22 -0.61 9.55 12.77
CA GLN A 22 -1.68 8.63 13.15
C GLN A 22 -3.03 9.17 12.67
N GLN A 23 -3.87 8.29 12.16
CA GLN A 23 -5.26 8.58 11.78
C GLN A 23 -6.10 7.33 12.03
N PHE A 24 -7.34 7.49 12.53
CA PHE A 24 -8.24 6.38 12.87
C PHE A 24 -7.65 5.35 13.86
N GLY A 25 -6.73 5.78 14.73
CA GLY A 25 -6.02 4.89 15.65
C GLY A 25 -4.89 4.08 15.00
N ILE A 26 -4.64 4.25 13.70
CA ILE A 26 -3.63 3.54 12.92
C ILE A 26 -2.42 4.45 12.72
N GLU A 27 -1.24 3.94 13.08
CA GLU A 27 0.03 4.61 12.85
C GLU A 27 0.44 4.49 11.38
N GLN A 28 0.86 5.59 10.78
CA GLN A 28 1.37 5.65 9.43
C GLN A 28 2.75 5.00 9.40
N PHE A 29 2.87 3.91 8.66
CA PHE A 29 4.16 3.27 8.41
C PHE A 29 5.10 4.22 7.68
N ILE A 30 6.32 4.35 8.21
CA ILE A 30 7.38 5.15 7.61
C ILE A 30 8.24 4.21 6.76
N PHE A 31 8.12 4.36 5.44
CA PHE A 31 8.93 3.59 4.51
C PHE A 31 10.42 3.85 4.74
N PRO A 32 11.25 2.81 4.74
CA PRO A 32 12.69 3.00 4.67
C PRO A 32 13.07 3.61 3.32
N GLU A 33 14.28 4.15 3.23
CA GLU A 33 14.82 4.63 1.96
C GLU A 33 15.05 3.45 1.01
N ILE A 34 14.29 3.38 -0.08
CA ILE A 34 14.38 2.31 -1.07
C ILE A 34 15.24 2.76 -2.24
N ASN A 35 16.34 2.05 -2.48
CA ASN A 35 17.08 2.19 -3.73
C ASN A 35 16.34 1.47 -4.86
N LEU A 36 15.70 2.23 -5.75
CA LEU A 36 14.96 1.69 -6.90
C LEU A 36 15.81 0.78 -7.80
N GLU A 37 17.13 0.99 -7.84
CA GLU A 37 18.03 0.16 -8.65
C GLU A 37 18.22 -1.25 -8.09
N GLU A 38 18.00 -1.43 -6.79
CA GLU A 38 18.14 -2.74 -6.11
C GLU A 38 16.85 -3.56 -6.13
N VAL A 39 15.71 -2.91 -6.41
CA VAL A 39 14.41 -3.56 -6.56
C VAL A 39 14.42 -4.43 -7.82
N GLN A 40 14.21 -5.73 -7.62
CA GLN A 40 14.16 -6.69 -8.72
C GLN A 40 12.94 -6.42 -9.60
N GLU A 41 13.06 -6.63 -10.90
CA GLU A 41 11.90 -6.58 -11.78
C GLU A 41 11.00 -7.80 -11.54
N PHE A 42 9.69 -7.56 -11.53
CA PHE A 42 8.68 -8.60 -11.34
C PHE A 42 7.58 -8.49 -12.39
N PRO A 43 6.93 -9.60 -12.76
CA PRO A 43 5.82 -9.57 -13.70
C PRO A 43 4.59 -8.93 -13.05
N ILE A 44 3.92 -8.04 -13.79
CA ILE A 44 2.64 -7.47 -13.37
C ILE A 44 1.56 -7.90 -14.37
N PRO A 45 0.55 -8.67 -13.92
CA PRO A 45 -0.55 -9.07 -14.80
C PRO A 45 -1.29 -7.84 -15.34
N SER A 46 -1.61 -7.88 -16.64
CA SER A 46 -2.28 -6.78 -17.33
C SER A 46 -3.65 -6.43 -16.72
N ARG A 47 -4.41 -7.46 -16.32
CA ARG A 47 -5.74 -7.35 -15.70
C ARG A 47 -5.70 -7.66 -14.19
N MET A 48 -5.04 -6.80 -13.43
CA MET A 48 -5.03 -6.85 -11.97
C MET A 48 -5.57 -5.55 -11.38
N ARG A 49 -6.34 -5.66 -10.29
CA ARG A 49 -6.83 -4.49 -9.54
C ARG A 49 -5.65 -3.69 -9.00
N LEU A 50 -5.82 -2.37 -8.90
CA LEU A 50 -4.73 -1.48 -8.49
C LEU A 50 -4.17 -1.83 -7.11
N GLY A 51 -5.02 -2.12 -6.11
CA GLY A 51 -4.58 -2.53 -4.77
C GLY A 51 -3.60 -3.70 -4.80
N HIS A 52 -3.98 -4.82 -5.42
CA HIS A 52 -3.09 -5.98 -5.57
C HIS A 52 -1.82 -5.67 -6.36
N LYS A 53 -1.84 -4.74 -7.33
CA LYS A 53 -0.61 -4.29 -8.00
C LYS A 53 0.31 -3.58 -7.01
N MET A 54 -0.23 -2.76 -6.12
CA MET A 54 0.55 -2.04 -5.12
C MET A 54 1.10 -2.99 -4.05
N GLU A 55 0.38 -4.05 -3.69
CA GLU A 55 0.90 -5.12 -2.83
C GLU A 55 2.12 -5.82 -3.46
N LEU A 56 2.07 -6.12 -4.77
CA LEU A 56 3.22 -6.66 -5.49
C LEU A 56 4.41 -5.69 -5.50
N VAL A 57 4.15 -4.41 -5.75
CA VAL A 57 5.17 -3.34 -5.73
C VAL A 57 5.79 -3.22 -4.34
N PHE A 58 4.96 -3.19 -3.29
CA PHE A 58 5.42 -3.12 -1.91
C PHE A 58 6.31 -4.31 -1.55
N ASN A 59 5.85 -5.53 -1.85
CA ASN A 59 6.62 -6.74 -1.62
C ASN A 59 7.99 -6.68 -2.30
N ALA A 60 8.05 -6.27 -3.57
CA ALA A 60 9.31 -6.16 -4.30
C ALA A 60 10.22 -5.06 -3.73
N ALA A 61 9.66 -3.94 -3.27
CA ALA A 61 10.42 -2.87 -2.63
C ALA A 61 11.01 -3.30 -1.27
N MET A 62 10.29 -4.12 -0.52
CA MET A 62 10.70 -4.57 0.82
C MET A 62 11.62 -5.80 0.82
N GLU A 63 11.65 -6.60 -0.26
CA GLU A 63 12.34 -7.90 -0.31
C GLU A 63 13.82 -7.85 0.13
N LYS A 64 14.53 -6.76 -0.14
CA LYS A 64 15.97 -6.59 0.20
C LYS A 64 16.23 -5.58 1.31
N GLN A 65 15.20 -5.13 2.01
CA GLN A 65 15.38 -4.16 3.08
C GLN A 65 15.97 -4.83 4.32
N SER A 66 16.94 -4.16 4.95
CA SER A 66 17.60 -4.66 6.17
C SER A 66 16.92 -4.19 7.45
N SER A 67 16.18 -3.08 7.40
CA SER A 67 15.42 -2.54 8.52
C SER A 67 14.16 -3.34 8.83
N TYR A 68 13.60 -4.03 7.84
CA TYR A 68 12.39 -4.83 8.00
C TYR A 68 12.50 -6.15 7.25
N GLU A 69 12.17 -7.24 7.93
CA GLU A 69 12.00 -8.56 7.32
C GLU A 69 10.52 -8.73 6.97
N LEU A 70 10.20 -9.02 5.71
CA LEU A 70 8.85 -9.44 5.32
C LEU A 70 8.66 -10.92 5.70
N ILE A 71 7.82 -11.17 6.70
CA ILE A 71 7.57 -12.52 7.22
C ILE A 71 6.55 -13.26 6.34
N GLU A 72 5.42 -12.61 6.08
CA GLU A 72 4.32 -13.18 5.29
C GLU A 72 3.42 -12.07 4.76
N ARG A 73 2.64 -12.37 3.71
CA ARG A 73 1.66 -11.45 3.11
C ARG A 73 0.34 -12.16 2.81
N ASN A 74 -0.74 -11.39 2.69
CA ASN A 74 -2.08 -11.86 2.32
C ASN A 74 -2.54 -13.01 3.23
N ILE A 75 -2.37 -12.83 4.55
CA ILE A 75 -2.63 -13.84 5.57
C ILE A 75 -4.12 -13.89 5.85
N VAL A 76 -4.79 -14.92 5.34
CA VAL A 76 -6.22 -15.13 5.61
C VAL A 76 -6.41 -15.67 7.03
N ILE A 77 -7.10 -14.91 7.87
CA ILE A 77 -7.43 -15.30 9.24
C ILE A 77 -8.76 -16.05 9.24
N GLN A 78 -8.77 -17.30 9.72
CA GLN A 78 -9.95 -18.15 9.73
C GLN A 78 -10.27 -18.68 11.13
N ARG A 79 -11.56 -18.90 11.39
CA ARG A 79 -12.08 -19.62 12.57
C ARG A 79 -13.05 -20.68 12.10
N GLY A 80 -12.62 -21.94 12.11
CA GLY A 80 -13.35 -23.02 11.46
C GLY A 80 -13.54 -22.72 9.98
N ASN A 81 -14.76 -22.81 9.48
CA ASN A 81 -15.09 -22.54 8.06
C ASN A 81 -15.40 -21.06 7.78
N ARG A 82 -15.11 -20.13 8.71
CA ARG A 82 -15.39 -18.70 8.56
C ARG A 82 -14.10 -17.90 8.44
N THR A 83 -13.96 -17.14 7.36
CA THR A 83 -12.94 -16.09 7.25
C THR A 83 -13.32 -14.92 8.17
N LEU A 84 -12.40 -14.54 9.05
CA LEU A 84 -12.53 -13.40 9.95
C LEU A 84 -11.97 -12.12 9.32
N GLY A 85 -10.98 -12.25 8.45
CA GLY A 85 -10.33 -11.15 7.76
C GLY A 85 -9.08 -11.62 7.03
N GLU A 86 -8.31 -10.65 6.54
CA GLU A 86 -7.03 -10.83 5.88
C GLU A 86 -6.06 -9.79 6.45
N LEU A 87 -4.79 -10.14 6.57
CA LEU A 87 -3.71 -9.22 6.88
C LEU A 87 -2.88 -9.04 5.61
N ASP A 88 -2.73 -7.81 5.12
CA ASP A 88 -1.96 -7.57 3.90
C ASP A 88 -0.49 -7.97 4.08
N PHE A 89 0.16 -7.49 5.15
CA PHE A 89 1.57 -7.77 5.43
C PHE A 89 1.87 -7.99 6.91
N LEU A 90 2.75 -8.95 7.19
CA LEU A 90 3.37 -9.14 8.49
C LEU A 90 4.88 -8.91 8.35
N LEU A 91 5.39 -7.89 9.03
CA LEU A 91 6.81 -7.52 9.03
C LEU A 91 7.43 -7.79 10.41
N ARG A 92 8.75 -7.99 10.43
CA ARG A 92 9.58 -7.87 11.63
C ARG A 92 10.41 -6.61 11.52
N ASP A 93 10.36 -5.75 12.54
CA ASP A 93 11.37 -4.70 12.69
C ASP A 93 12.67 -5.32 13.21
N THR A 94 13.77 -5.16 12.47
CA THR A 94 15.04 -5.80 12.83
C THR A 94 15.78 -5.10 13.98
N SER A 95 15.36 -3.87 14.34
CA SER A 95 15.97 -3.11 15.42
C SER A 95 15.58 -3.64 16.81
N ASP A 96 14.34 -4.08 16.98
CA ASP A 96 13.80 -4.54 18.27
C ASP A 96 13.08 -5.91 18.21
N ASN A 97 13.02 -6.54 17.03
CA ASN A 97 12.31 -7.79 16.76
C ASN A 97 10.79 -7.74 16.96
N SER A 98 10.19 -6.55 16.99
CA SER A 98 8.74 -6.39 17.05
C SER A 98 8.07 -6.87 15.76
N LEU A 99 6.83 -7.35 15.90
CA LEU A 99 6.00 -7.73 14.76
C LEU A 99 5.06 -6.59 14.40
N ILE A 100 5.04 -6.21 13.13
CA ILE A 100 4.19 -5.16 12.59
C ILE A 100 3.18 -5.80 11.66
N HIS A 101 1.90 -5.64 11.98
CA HIS A 101 0.84 -5.85 11.01
C HIS A 101 0.67 -4.56 10.20
N LEU A 102 0.95 -4.63 8.91
CA LEU A 102 0.88 -3.50 8.00
C LEU A 102 -0.26 -3.72 6.98
N GLU A 103 -1.16 -2.75 6.93
CA GLU A 103 -2.25 -2.65 5.96
C GLU A 103 -1.87 -1.66 4.86
N LEU A 104 -2.04 -2.04 3.59
CA LEU A 104 -1.63 -1.21 2.45
C LEU A 104 -2.86 -0.62 1.75
N THR A 105 -3.05 0.69 1.92
CA THR A 105 -4.10 1.41 1.20
C THR A 105 -3.52 2.29 0.09
N TYR A 106 -3.95 2.05 -1.15
CA TYR A 106 -3.65 2.91 -2.30
C TYR A 106 -4.95 3.34 -2.99
N LYS A 107 -5.24 4.65 -2.96
CA LYS A 107 -6.51 5.20 -3.48
C LYS A 107 -6.23 6.34 -4.45
N PHE A 108 -7.06 6.44 -5.47
CA PHE A 108 -7.13 7.61 -6.34
C PHE A 108 -8.56 8.16 -6.31
N TYR A 109 -8.64 9.49 -6.36
CA TYR A 109 -9.90 10.22 -6.32
C TYR A 109 -9.99 11.11 -7.56
N LEU A 110 -11.20 11.30 -8.05
CA LEU A 110 -11.52 12.36 -9.01
C LEU A 110 -11.81 13.64 -8.23
N ILE A 111 -11.46 14.79 -8.80
CA ILE A 111 -11.79 16.09 -8.23
C ILE A 111 -13.08 16.59 -8.87
N ASP A 112 -14.14 16.71 -8.07
CA ASP A 112 -15.37 17.36 -8.48
C ASP A 112 -15.32 18.87 -8.19
N ASN A 113 -15.23 19.69 -9.24
CA ASN A 113 -15.12 21.14 -9.11
C ASN A 113 -16.45 21.83 -8.76
N GLU A 114 -17.59 21.12 -8.83
CA GLU A 114 -18.90 21.67 -8.44
C GLU A 114 -19.08 21.72 -6.91
N ILE A 115 -18.29 20.95 -6.16
CA ILE A 115 -18.35 20.92 -4.70
C ILE A 115 -17.47 22.05 -4.15
N SER A 116 -18.07 22.96 -3.36
CA SER A 116 -17.35 24.12 -2.82
C SER A 116 -16.16 23.72 -1.97
N GLU A 117 -16.35 22.76 -1.06
CA GLU A 117 -15.36 22.42 -0.04
C GLU A 117 -14.30 21.44 -0.57
N PRO A 118 -13.00 21.82 -0.59
CA PRO A 118 -11.96 21.04 -1.25
C PRO A 118 -11.87 19.57 -0.81
N ILE A 119 -12.03 19.29 0.49
CA ILE A 119 -11.93 17.93 1.03
C ILE A 119 -13.08 17.02 0.56
N TYR A 120 -14.23 17.59 0.24
CA TYR A 120 -15.40 16.86 -0.28
C TYR A 120 -15.36 16.68 -1.80
N ARG A 121 -14.44 17.35 -2.51
CA ARG A 121 -14.26 17.18 -3.97
C ARG A 121 -13.70 15.82 -4.35
N LEU A 122 -13.04 15.13 -3.41
CA LEU A 122 -12.36 13.87 -3.64
C LEU A 122 -13.37 12.71 -3.70
N VAL A 123 -13.88 12.44 -4.91
CA VAL A 123 -14.92 11.44 -5.15
C VAL A 123 -14.35 10.21 -5.85
N GLY A 124 -14.86 9.03 -5.49
CA GLY A 124 -14.57 7.79 -6.22
C GLY A 124 -15.15 7.84 -7.64
N PRO A 125 -14.66 6.99 -8.56
CA PRO A 125 -15.04 7.02 -9.98
C PRO A 125 -16.55 6.86 -10.23
N ASN A 126 -17.26 6.18 -9.33
CA ASN A 126 -18.71 5.98 -9.41
C ASN A 126 -19.51 6.96 -8.54
N ARG A 127 -18.87 7.96 -7.92
CA ARG A 127 -19.47 8.92 -6.96
C ARG A 127 -20.20 8.29 -5.77
N ARG A 128 -19.97 7.01 -5.50
CA ARG A 128 -20.56 6.28 -4.35
C ARG A 128 -19.73 6.40 -3.08
N ASP A 129 -18.46 6.73 -3.24
CA ASP A 129 -17.49 6.85 -2.16
C ASP A 129 -16.84 8.24 -2.23
N MET A 130 -16.51 8.84 -1.10
CA MET A 130 -15.72 10.06 -1.00
C MET A 130 -14.59 9.85 0.01
N PHE A 131 -13.52 10.65 -0.05
CA PHE A 131 -12.41 10.50 0.91
C PHE A 131 -12.84 10.68 2.38
N TYR A 132 -13.81 11.57 2.63
CA TYR A 132 -14.17 12.02 3.98
C TYR A 132 -15.36 11.26 4.61
N THR A 133 -16.03 10.36 3.89
CA THR A 133 -17.28 9.69 4.32
C THR A 133 -17.17 8.19 4.27
#